data_AF-M6HJ29-F1
#
_entry.id   AF-M6HJ29-F1
#
_cell.length_a   1.000
_cell.length_b   1.000
_cell.length_c   1.000
_cell.angle_alpha   90.00
_cell.angle_beta   90.00
_cell.angle_gamma   90.00
#
_symmetry.space_group_name_H-M   'P 1'
#
loop_
_entity.id
_entity.type
_entity.pdbx_description
1 polymer ?
#
loop_
_entity_poly.entity_id
_entity_poly.type
_entity_poly.pdbx_seq_one_letter_code
_entity_poly.pdbx_strand_id
1 'polypeptide(L)' 'MKEGKKGYVLGEAVRDKRTDQTMYVDAVWSLEVKCVYYDPKTNQLVKLEVPYEELEKADDPFFKTRVRRDFLDLNS' A
#
# COMPACT_ATOMS: atom_id res chain seq x y z
N MET A 1 -27.01 -8.83 -10.25
CA MET A 1 -26.06 -9.36 -9.26
C MET A 1 -25.24 -8.19 -8.75
N LYS A 2 -25.03 -8.10 -7.43
CA LYS A 2 -24.49 -6.93 -6.74
C LYS A 2 -23.06 -6.64 -7.22
N GLU A 3 -22.83 -5.50 -7.86
CA GLU A 3 -21.47 -4.95 -8.05
C GLU A 3 -20.92 -4.60 -6.66
N GLY A 4 -20.26 -5.55 -6.03
CA GLY A 4 -19.48 -5.30 -4.83
C GLY A 4 -18.42 -4.27 -5.19
N LYS A 5 -18.58 -3.04 -4.70
CA LYS A 5 -17.51 -2.03 -4.69
C LYS A 5 -16.27 -2.71 -4.09
N LYS A 6 -15.30 -3.06 -4.92
CA LYS A 6 -14.09 -3.81 -4.52
C LYS A 6 -13.21 -2.90 -3.67
N GLY A 7 -13.58 -2.74 -2.41
CA GLY A 7 -12.78 -2.02 -1.42
C GLY A 7 -11.36 -2.56 -1.34
N TYR A 8 -10.48 -1.78 -0.74
CA TYR A 8 -9.21 -2.29 -0.25
C TYR A 8 -9.46 -3.20 0.95
N VAL A 9 -8.57 -4.16 1.19
CA VAL A 9 -8.62 -5.01 2.39
C VAL A 9 -7.40 -4.73 3.26
N LEU A 10 -7.52 -4.97 4.57
CA LEU A 10 -6.41 -4.86 5.50
C LEU A 10 -5.22 -5.72 5.04
N GLY A 11 -4.02 -5.14 5.01
CA GLY A 11 -2.79 -5.77 4.55
C GLY A 11 -2.64 -5.86 3.02
N GLU A 12 -3.60 -5.34 2.24
CA GLU A 12 -3.46 -5.27 0.79
C GLU A 12 -2.36 -4.29 0.41
N ALA A 13 -1.49 -4.70 -0.53
CA ALA A 13 -0.49 -3.81 -1.10
C ALA A 13 -1.17 -2.85 -2.06
N VAL A 14 -0.99 -1.56 -1.82
CA VAL A 14 -1.55 -0.47 -2.60
C VAL A 14 -0.45 0.48 -3.03
N ARG A 15 -0.66 1.16 -4.15
CA ARG A 15 0.22 2.20 -4.65
C ARG A 15 -0.52 3.52 -4.59
N ASP A 16 0.12 4.53 -4.04
CA ASP A 16 -0.34 5.90 -4.16
C ASP A 16 0.02 6.43 -5.56
N LYS A 17 -0.98 6.86 -6.34
CA LYS A 17 -0.78 7.42 -7.69
C LYS A 17 -0.04 8.76 -7.69
N ARG A 18 -0.09 9.53 -6.60
CA ARG A 18 0.57 10.84 -6.49
C ARG A 18 2.07 10.69 -6.29
N THR A 19 2.45 9.81 -5.38
CA THR A 19 3.84 9.64 -4.95
C THR A 19 4.52 8.44 -5.60
N ASP A 20 3.74 7.61 -6.30
CA ASP A 20 4.16 6.34 -6.87
C ASP A 20 4.65 5.33 -5.81
N GLN A 21 4.43 5.64 -4.54
CA GLN A 21 4.92 4.91 -3.38
C GLN A 21 4.04 3.70 -3.11
N THR A 22 4.68 2.54 -2.92
CA THR A 22 4.00 1.33 -2.48
C THR A 22 3.82 1.36 -0.96
N MET A 23 2.62 1.00 -0.51
CA MET A 23 2.17 0.98 0.88
C MET A 23 1.29 -0.26 1.14
N TYR A 24 0.94 -0.46 2.40
CA TYR A 24 0.01 -1.50 2.83
C TYR A 24 -1.17 -0.90 3.54
N VAL A 25 -2.35 -1.45 3.32
CA VAL A 25 -3.57 -0.98 3.98
C VAL A 25 -3.55 -1.37 5.46
N ASP A 26 -3.69 -0.40 6.35
CA ASP A 26 -3.78 -0.54 7.82
C ASP A 26 -5.23 -0.44 8.32
N ALA A 27 -6.10 0.31 7.65
CA ALA A 27 -7.54 0.31 7.94
C ALA A 27 -8.35 0.84 6.76
N VAL A 28 -9.58 0.35 6.59
CA VAL A 28 -10.46 0.70 5.48
C VAL A 28 -11.69 1.42 6.05
N TRP A 29 -11.60 2.73 6.20
CA TRP A 29 -12.77 3.57 6.46
C TRP A 29 -13.32 3.99 5.10
N SER A 30 -14.64 3.95 4.90
CA SER A 30 -15.26 3.84 3.57
C SER A 30 -14.74 4.74 2.42
N LEU A 31 -14.17 5.91 2.71
CA LEU A 31 -13.59 6.83 1.71
C LEU A 31 -12.09 7.09 1.91
N GLU A 32 -11.59 6.96 3.14
CA GLU A 32 -10.20 7.20 3.52
C GLU A 32 -9.57 5.90 3.99
N VAL A 33 -8.55 5.48 3.25
CA VAL A 33 -7.86 4.23 3.51
C VAL A 33 -6.57 4.57 4.25
N LYS A 34 -6.47 4.11 5.49
CA LYS A 34 -5.21 4.18 6.23
C LYS A 34 -4.24 3.23 5.59
N CYS A 35 -3.11 3.77 5.13
CA CYS A 35 -2.01 3.06 4.54
C CYS A 35 -0.77 3.23 5.43
N VAL A 36 0.12 2.25 5.43
CA VAL A 36 1.39 2.28 6.14
C VAL A 36 2.50 1.91 5.18
N TYR A 37 3.60 2.65 5.23
CA TYR A 37 4.82 2.31 4.51
C TYR A 37 6.01 2.35 5.46
N TYR A 38 7.05 1.60 5.11
CA TYR A 38 8.30 1.62 5.83
C TYR A 38 9.21 2.68 5.23
N ASP A 39 9.66 3.62 6.05
CA ASP A 39 10.66 4.62 5.67
C ASP A 39 12.06 4.14 6.11
N PRO A 40 12.93 3.74 5.17
CA PRO A 40 14.27 3.26 5.50
C PRO A 40 15.19 4.38 6.03
N LYS A 41 14.88 5.65 5.76
CA LYS A 41 15.70 6.77 6.26
C LYS A 41 15.52 6.99 7.75
N THR A 42 14.29 6.82 8.22
CA THR A 42 13.92 7.02 9.62
C THR A 42 13.77 5.71 10.39
N ASN A 43 13.87 4.57 9.69
CA ASN A 43 13.67 3.21 10.20
C ASN A 43 12.34 3.06 10.96
N GLN A 44 11.28 3.65 10.40
CA GLN A 44 9.97 3.74 11.05
C GLN A 44 8.83 3.43 10.07
N LEU A 45 7.74 2.90 10.62
CA LEU A 45 6.49 2.71 9.88
C LEU A 45 5.69 4.01 9.93
N VAL A 46 5.54 4.65 8.79
CA VAL A 46 4.79 5.89 8.65
C VAL A 46 3.37 5.57 8.20
N LYS A 47 2.38 6.04 8.97
CA LYS A 47 0.96 5.89 8.69
C LYS A 47 0.44 7.12 7.96
N LEU A 48 -0.33 6.89 6.90
CA LEU A 48 -0.94 7.92 6.06
C LEU A 48 -2.41 7.58 5.80
N GLU A 49 -3.23 8.60 5.67
CA GLU A 49 -4.61 8.46 5.22
C GLU A 49 -4.65 8.90 3.75
N VAL A 50 -4.99 7.97 2.86
CA VAL A 50 -5.03 8.22 1.41
C VAL A 50 -6.47 8.01 0.91
N PRO A 51 -7.00 8.93 0.09
CA PRO A 51 -8.32 8.76 -0.50
C PRO A 51 -8.39 7.49 -1.37
N TYR A 52 -9.51 6.78 -1.30
CA TYR A 52 -9.73 5.55 -2.08
C TYR A 52 -9.45 5.72 -3.59
N GLU A 53 -9.76 6.89 -4.17
CA GLU A 53 -9.61 7.19 -5.60
C GLU A 53 -8.15 7.34 -6.05
N GLU A 54 -7.29 7.75 -5.13
CA GLU A 54 -5.86 7.99 -5.37
C GLU A 54 -5.02 6.73 -5.18
N LEU A 55 -5.60 5.69 -4.58
CA LEU A 55 -4.96 4.39 -4.45
C LEU A 55 -5.19 3.53 -5.69
N GLU A 56 -4.23 2.66 -5.95
CA GLU A 56 -4.32 1.59 -6.93
C GLU A 56 -3.85 0.27 -6.30
N LYS A 57 -4.51 -0.85 -6.64
CA LYS A 57 -4.09 -2.16 -6.14
C LYS A 57 -2.75 -2.53 -6.77
N ALA A 58 -1.74 -2.78 -5.94
CA ALA A 58 -0.41 -3.19 -6.39
C ALA A 58 -0.35 -4.69 -6.73
N ASP A 59 -1.41 -5.28 -7.29
CA ASP A 59 -1.48 -6.71 -7.64
C ASP A 59 -0.66 -7.06 -8.90
N ASP A 60 0.16 -6.11 -9.38
CA ASP A 60 1.14 -6.39 -10.42
C ASP A 60 2.23 -7.34 -9.88
N PRO A 61 2.52 -8.47 -10.55
CA PRO A 61 3.61 -9.36 -10.19
C PRO A 61 4.99 -8.66 -10.13
N PHE A 62 5.17 -7.51 -10.79
CA PHE A 62 6.38 -6.69 -10.64
C PHE A 62 6.50 -6.05 -9.25
N PHE A 63 5.41 -5.61 -8.61
CA PHE A 63 5.47 -5.06 -7.25
C PHE A 63 5.84 -6.12 -6.20
N LYS A 64 5.31 -7.34 -6.34
CA LYS A 64 5.70 -8.49 -5.50
C LYS A 64 7.19 -8.79 -5.59
N THR A 65 7.80 -8.54 -6.74
CA THR A 65 9.24 -8.76 -6.97
C THR A 65 10.08 -7.63 -6.35
N ARG A 66 9.62 -6.38 -6.41
CA ARG A 66 10.33 -5.21 -5.85
C ARG A 66 10.28 -5.15 -4.32
N VAL A 67 9.12 -5.39 -3.71
CA VAL A 67 8.99 -5.52 -2.24
C VAL A 67 9.92 -6.59 -1.68
N ARG A 68 10.01 -7.74 -2.36
CA ARG A 68 10.95 -8.81 -1.97
C ARG A 68 12.40 -8.35 -2.05
N ARG A 69 12.75 -7.56 -3.06
CA ARG A 69 14.09 -6.98 -3.22
C ARG A 69 14.41 -6.03 -2.07
N ASP A 70 13.53 -5.06 -1.82
CA ASP A 70 13.72 -4.03 -0.78
C ASP A 70 13.81 -4.65 0.63
N PHE A 71 13.05 -5.72 0.90
CA PHE A 71 13.15 -6.45 2.18
C PHE A 71 14.44 -7.30 2.30
N LEU A 72 14.95 -7.85 1.19
CA LEU A 72 16.22 -8.60 1.18
C LEU A 72 17.42 -7.66 1.30
N ASP A 73 17.40 -6.51 0.64
CA ASP A 73 18.48 -5.53 0.68
C ASP A 73 18.63 -4.86 2.06
N LEU A 74 17.57 -4.87 2.89
CA LEU A 74 17.62 -4.39 4.28
C LEU A 74 18.23 -5.40 5.27
N ASN A 75 18.40 -6.66 4.86
CA ASN A 75 18.92 -7.77 5.69
C ASN A 75 20.30 -8.26 5.25
N SER A 76 20.99 -7.52 4.36
CA SER A 76 22.32 -7.88 3.84
C SER A 76 23.44 -7.06 4.46
#